data_AF-A0A917RTU5-F1
#
_entry.id   AF-A0A917RTU5-F1
#
_cell.length_a   1.000
_cell.length_b   1.000
_cell.length_c   1.000
_cell.angle_alpha   90.00
_cell.angle_beta   90.00
_cell.angle_gamma   90.00
#
_symmetry.space_group_name_H-M   'P 1'
#
loop_
_entity.id
_entity.type
_entity.pdbx_description
1 polymer ?
#
loop_
_entity_poly.entity_id
_entity_poly.type
_entity_poly.pdbx_seq_one_letter_code
_entity_poly.pdbx_strand_id
1 'polypeptide(L)'
;MGSLTKSFAPPTGFEPAAHLLSALATAPYRHEVSIRVQGTLTQVRALLPATIATVREIDSPPPDTRPWVRVRIRAEQLDWIPPVLAGLNRPFVIEHPDILNDAVRALARRLTAAADESETHG
;
A
#
# COMPACT_ATOMS: atom_id res chain seq x y z
N MET A 1 -41.03 21.71 22.91
CA MET A 1 -39.99 20.68 22.70
C MET A 1 -38.79 21.40 22.09
N GLY A 2 -37.80 21.78 22.92
CA GLY A 2 -36.71 22.69 22.52
C GLY A 2 -35.50 21.93 21.97
N SER A 3 -34.90 22.47 20.90
CA SER A 3 -33.68 21.95 20.29
C SER A 3 -32.45 22.67 20.88
N LEU A 4 -31.44 21.92 21.33
CA LEU A 4 -30.14 22.45 21.76
C LEU A 4 -29.19 22.53 20.55
N THR A 5 -29.02 23.70 19.96
CA THR A 5 -27.95 23.97 19.00
C THR A 5 -26.65 24.21 19.76
N LYS A 6 -25.91 23.14 20.07
CA LYS A 6 -24.58 23.24 20.66
C LYS A 6 -23.57 23.59 19.56
N SER A 7 -23.24 24.87 19.44
CA SER A 7 -22.16 25.33 18.56
C SER A 7 -20.81 25.20 19.26
N PHE A 8 -19.83 24.60 18.59
CA PHE A 8 -18.44 24.57 19.03
C PHE A 8 -17.69 25.74 18.40
N ALA A 9 -17.23 26.69 19.22
CA ALA A 9 -16.32 27.74 18.79
C ALA A 9 -14.88 27.21 18.85
N PRO A 10 -14.08 27.35 17.77
CA PRO A 10 -12.68 26.98 17.81
C PRO A 10 -11.91 27.84 18.83
N PRO A 11 -10.88 27.28 19.50
CA PRO A 11 -10.06 28.04 20.43
C PRO A 11 -9.38 29.22 19.73
N THR A 12 -9.33 30.37 20.39
CA THR A 12 -8.68 31.57 19.86
C THR A 12 -7.19 31.30 19.60
N GLY A 13 -6.72 31.53 18.37
CA GLY A 13 -5.33 31.28 17.96
C GLY A 13 -5.05 29.86 17.43
N PHE A 14 -6.08 29.03 17.26
CA PHE A 14 -5.93 27.74 16.58
C PHE A 14 -5.77 27.93 15.07
N GLU A 15 -4.56 27.73 14.56
CA GLU A 15 -4.24 27.72 13.13
C GLU A 15 -4.54 26.32 12.54
N PRO A 16 -5.69 26.11 11.90
CA PRO A 16 -6.13 24.78 11.50
C PRO A 16 -5.23 24.18 10.44
N ALA A 17 -4.72 25.02 9.53
CA ALA A 17 -3.80 24.60 8.48
C ALA A 17 -2.45 24.17 9.04
N ALA A 18 -1.88 24.93 9.98
CA ALA A 18 -0.61 24.58 10.63
C ALA A 18 -0.76 23.32 11.50
N HIS A 19 -1.90 23.17 12.18
CA HIS A 19 -2.19 21.97 12.96
C HIS A 19 -2.41 20.74 12.08
N LEU A 20 -3.12 20.88 10.95
CA LEU A 20 -3.30 19.80 9.98
C LEU A 20 -1.96 19.41 9.33
N LEU A 21 -1.13 20.37 8.95
CA LEU A 21 0.21 20.11 8.41
C LEU A 21 1.11 19.42 9.44
N SER A 22 1.06 19.84 10.71
CA SER A 22 1.82 19.22 11.80
C SER A 22 1.30 17.81 12.10
N ALA A 23 -0.01 17.60 12.11
CA ALA A 23 -0.64 16.29 12.30
C ALA A 23 -0.33 15.34 11.14
N LEU A 24 -0.34 15.81 9.89
CA LEU A 24 0.10 15.01 8.73
C LEU A 24 1.60 14.71 8.77
N ALA A 25 2.41 15.63 9.29
CA ALA A 25 3.85 15.45 9.47
C ALA A 25 4.21 14.48 10.61
N THR A 26 3.33 14.32 11.59
CA THR A 26 3.51 13.45 12.78
C THR A 26 2.60 12.22 12.80
N ALA A 27 1.68 12.11 11.84
CA ALA A 27 0.81 10.96 11.70
C ALA A 27 1.68 9.71 11.53
N PRO A 28 1.59 8.75 12.45
CA PRO A 28 2.37 7.53 12.35
C PRO A 28 1.82 6.77 11.15
N TYR A 29 2.52 6.82 10.02
CA TYR A 29 2.31 5.89 8.91
C TYR A 29 2.26 4.48 9.50
N ARG A 30 1.05 3.98 9.75
CA ARG A 30 0.85 2.90 10.74
C ARG A 30 1.48 1.59 10.29
N HIS A 31 1.64 1.44 8.97
CA HIS A 31 2.26 0.28 8.36
C HIS A 31 3.35 0.71 7.39
N GLU A 32 4.57 0.23 7.67
CA GLU A 32 5.64 0.21 6.69
C GLU A 32 5.66 -1.15 6.01
N VAL A 33 5.52 -1.15 4.69
CA VAL A 33 5.50 -2.37 3.87
C VAL A 33 6.79 -2.43 3.07
N SER A 34 7.52 -3.54 3.19
CA SER A 34 8.70 -3.86 2.38
C SER A 34 8.42 -5.10 1.57
N ILE A 35 8.59 -4.99 0.25
CA ILE A 35 8.49 -6.12 -0.67
C ILE A 35 9.69 -6.14 -1.60
N ARG A 36 10.06 -7.32 -2.09
CA ARG A 36 10.95 -7.48 -3.24
C ARG A 36 10.12 -7.78 -4.47
N VAL A 37 10.39 -7.10 -5.56
CA VAL A 37 9.72 -7.32 -6.86
C VAL A 37 10.76 -7.68 -7.89
N GLN A 38 10.50 -8.73 -8.67
CA GLN A 38 11.39 -9.13 -9.76
C GLN A 38 11.27 -8.16 -10.94
N GLY A 39 12.38 -7.52 -11.30
CA GLY A 39 12.45 -6.52 -12.34
C GLY A 39 13.57 -5.52 -12.12
N THR A 40 13.79 -4.66 -13.11
CA THR A 40 14.73 -3.53 -12.97
C THR A 40 14.06 -2.36 -12.27
N LEU A 41 14.88 -1.44 -11.74
CA LEU A 41 14.43 -0.21 -11.09
C LEU A 41 13.45 0.58 -11.97
N THR A 42 13.79 0.77 -13.25
CA THR A 42 12.97 1.49 -14.22
C THR A 42 11.62 0.82 -14.45
N GLN A 43 11.60 -0.51 -14.61
CA GLN A 43 10.38 -1.26 -14.86
C GLN A 43 9.40 -1.15 -13.69
N VAL A 44 9.88 -1.31 -12.45
CA VAL A 44 9.01 -1.30 -11.27
C VAL A 44 8.56 0.12 -10.92
N ARG A 45 9.39 1.14 -11.13
CA ARG A 45 8.99 2.56 -10.97
C ARG A 45 7.89 2.98 -11.94
N ALA A 46 7.82 2.39 -13.14
CA ALA A 46 6.75 2.67 -14.09
C ALA A 46 5.39 2.11 -13.63
N LEU A 47 5.40 1.06 -12.80
CA LEU A 47 4.18 0.42 -12.28
C LEU A 47 3.68 1.04 -10.98
N LEU A 48 4.56 1.70 -10.23
CA LEU A 48 4.25 2.27 -8.92
C LEU A 48 4.58 3.77 -8.92
N PRO A 49 3.56 4.64 -8.89
CA PRO A 49 3.75 6.08 -8.71
C PRO A 49 4.64 6.38 -7.50
N ALA A 50 5.51 7.38 -7.64
CA ALA A 50 6.42 7.79 -6.57
C ALA A 50 5.71 8.28 -5.29
N THR A 51 4.44 8.65 -5.41
CA THR A 51 3.56 9.00 -4.28
C THR A 51 3.16 7.78 -3.45
N ILE A 52 3.14 6.59 -4.04
CA ILE A 52 2.71 5.33 -3.41
C ILE A 52 3.91 4.56 -2.88
N ALA A 53 5.02 4.53 -3.63
CA ALA A 53 6.14 3.67 -3.29
C ALA A 53 7.50 4.31 -3.58
N THR A 54 8.48 3.94 -2.75
CA THR A 54 9.90 4.16 -3.03
C THR A 54 10.53 2.87 -3.51
N VAL A 55 11.26 2.92 -4.63
CA VAL A 55 11.90 1.75 -5.24
C VAL A 55 13.41 1.94 -5.20
N ARG A 56 14.12 0.93 -4.70
CA ARG A 56 15.59 0.87 -4.59
C ARG A 56 16.12 -0.45 -5.13
N GLU A 57 17.31 -0.41 -5.70
CA GLU A 57 18.02 -1.63 -6.08
C GLU A 57 18.40 -2.43 -4.82
N ILE A 58 18.43 -3.74 -4.96
CA ILE A 58 18.99 -4.65 -3.95
C ILE A 58 20.44 -4.88 -4.35
N ASP A 59 21.36 -4.82 -3.37
CA ASP A 59 22.78 -5.01 -3.61
C ASP A 59 23.06 -6.24 -4.47
N SER A 60 23.99 -6.08 -5.42
CA SER A 60 24.18 -6.88 -6.63
C SER A 60 23.81 -8.36 -6.46
N PRO A 61 22.66 -8.81 -7.02
CA PRO A 61 22.38 -10.22 -7.12
C PRO A 61 23.42 -10.90 -8.02
N PRO A 62 23.62 -12.23 -7.88
CA PRO A 62 24.52 -12.97 -8.77
C PRO A 62 24.16 -12.69 -10.24
N PRO A 63 25.14 -12.56 -11.15
CA PRO A 63 24.93 -12.16 -12.55
C PRO A 63 23.94 -13.05 -13.32
N ASP A 64 23.77 -14.31 -12.89
CA ASP A 64 22.85 -15.27 -13.52
C ASP A 64 21.39 -15.18 -12.99
N THR A 65 21.11 -14.24 -12.08
CA THR A 65 19.79 -14.09 -11.46
C THR A 65 19.04 -12.92 -12.08
N ARG A 66 17.74 -13.11 -12.35
CA ARG A 66 16.86 -11.99 -12.72
C ARG A 66 16.95 -10.89 -11.65
N PRO A 67 17.02 -9.60 -12.04
CA PRO A 67 17.17 -8.51 -11.09
C PRO A 67 15.96 -8.42 -10.16
N TRP A 68 16.21 -8.04 -8.92
CA TRP A 68 15.18 -7.76 -7.93
C TRP A 68 15.39 -6.36 -7.37
N VAL A 69 14.29 -5.66 -7.12
CA VAL A 69 14.30 -4.36 -6.46
C VAL A 69 13.49 -4.42 -5.18
N ARG A 70 13.88 -3.62 -4.19
CA ARG A 70 13.12 -3.44 -2.96
C ARG A 70 12.18 -2.25 -3.13
N VAL A 71 10.92 -2.49 -2.85
CA VAL A 71 9.85 -1.49 -2.87
C VAL A 71 9.41 -1.29 -1.42
N ARG A 72 9.38 -0.02 -0.98
CA ARG A 72 8.85 0.38 0.31
C ARG A 72 7.62 1.25 0.12
N ILE A 73 6.53 0.88 0.77
CA ILE A 73 5.24 1.58 0.77
C ILE A 73 4.95 2.00 2.21
N ARG A 74 4.47 3.23 2.40
CA ARG A 74 3.98 3.73 3.69
C ARG A 74 2.49 3.93 3.59
N ALA A 75 1.74 3.30 4.49
CA ALA A 75 0.29 3.27 4.43
C ALA A 75 -0.34 3.35 5.82
N GLU A 76 -1.49 4.02 5.93
CA GLU A 76 -2.32 4.01 7.15
C GLU A 76 -3.07 2.69 7.33
N GLN A 77 -3.46 2.06 6.21
CA GLN A 77 -4.20 0.80 6.17
C GLN A 77 -3.64 -0.13 5.08
N LEU A 78 -3.82 -1.44 5.23
CA LEU A 78 -3.24 -2.46 4.35
C LEU A 78 -4.22 -3.03 3.31
N ASP A 79 -5.50 -2.73 3.42
CA ASP A 79 -6.59 -3.28 2.60
C ASP A 79 -6.49 -2.93 1.10
N TRP A 80 -5.94 -1.75 0.78
CA TRP A 80 -5.75 -1.30 -0.60
C TRP A 80 -4.46 -1.84 -1.26
N ILE A 81 -3.53 -2.39 -0.48
CA ILE A 81 -2.22 -2.84 -0.98
C ILE A 81 -2.34 -4.12 -1.83
N PRO A 82 -3.07 -5.18 -1.43
CA PRO A 82 -3.16 -6.41 -2.21
C PRO A 82 -3.61 -6.21 -3.67
N PRO A 83 -4.64 -5.40 -3.97
CA PRO A 83 -5.00 -5.11 -5.37
C PRO A 83 -3.86 -4.45 -6.17
N VAL A 84 -3.10 -3.53 -5.55
CA VAL A 84 -1.95 -2.89 -6.19
C VAL A 84 -0.84 -3.92 -6.46
N LEU A 85 -0.57 -4.83 -5.51
CA LEU A 85 0.42 -5.89 -5.69
C LEU A 85 0.02 -6.87 -6.81
N ALA A 86 -1.25 -7.23 -6.89
CA ALA A 86 -1.76 -8.06 -7.99
C ALA A 86 -1.56 -7.38 -9.35
N GLY A 87 -1.74 -6.06 -9.42
CA GLY A 87 -1.51 -5.26 -10.61
C GLY A 87 -0.05 -5.18 -11.09
N LEU A 88 0.93 -5.54 -10.26
CA LEU A 88 2.35 -5.59 -10.69
C LEU A 88 2.58 -6.61 -11.79
N ASN A 89 1.75 -7.66 -11.86
CA ASN A 89 1.86 -8.78 -12.80
C ASN A 89 3.28 -9.37 -12.90
N ARG A 90 3.98 -9.41 -11.76
CA ARG A 90 5.36 -9.84 -11.62
C ARG A 90 5.55 -10.61 -10.33
N PRO A 91 6.52 -11.55 -10.27
CA PRO A 91 6.86 -12.21 -9.01
C PRO A 91 7.28 -11.19 -7.95
N PHE A 92 6.70 -11.31 -6.77
CA PHE A 92 7.05 -10.50 -5.60
C PHE A 92 7.13 -11.36 -4.33
N VAL A 93 7.86 -10.86 -3.34
CA VAL A 93 7.99 -11.45 -2.01
C VAL A 93 7.71 -10.36 -0.99
N ILE A 94 6.78 -10.62 -0.07
CA ILE A 94 6.52 -9.73 1.05
C ILE A 94 7.57 -10.00 2.13
N GLU A 95 8.32 -8.97 2.51
CA GLU A 95 9.31 -9.05 3.59
C GLU A 95 8.70 -8.60 4.92
N HIS A 96 7.85 -7.57 4.89
CA HIS A 96 7.14 -7.06 6.06
C HIS A 96 5.95 -6.18 5.62
N PRO A 97 4.86 -6.07 6.40
CA PRO A 97 4.52 -6.94 7.53
C PRO A 97 4.00 -8.29 7.04
N ASP A 98 4.17 -9.32 7.86
CA ASP A 98 3.73 -10.69 7.59
C ASP A 98 2.21 -10.79 7.47
N ILE A 99 1.45 -10.00 8.23
CA ILE A 99 -0.03 -9.90 8.14
C ILE A 99 -0.53 -9.53 6.73
N LEU A 100 0.29 -8.88 5.91
CA LEU A 100 -0.06 -8.57 4.52
C LEU A 100 -0.19 -9.84 3.67
N ASN A 101 0.50 -10.93 4.02
CA ASN A 101 0.36 -12.21 3.33
C ASN A 101 -1.07 -12.75 3.42
N ASP A 102 -1.73 -12.60 4.56
CA ASP A 102 -3.11 -13.07 4.74
C ASP A 102 -4.09 -12.27 3.88
N ALA A 103 -3.89 -10.95 3.81
CA ALA A 103 -4.69 -10.07 2.95
C ALA A 103 -4.52 -10.41 1.46
N VAL A 104 -3.28 -10.69 1.02
CA VAL A 104 -3.01 -11.15 -0.36
C VAL A 104 -3.63 -12.52 -0.63
N ARG A 105 -3.50 -13.48 0.29
CA ARG A 105 -4.14 -14.81 0.16
C ARG A 105 -5.66 -14.69 0.09
N ALA A 106 -6.26 -13.79 0.86
CA ALA A 106 -7.70 -13.54 0.82
C ALA A 106 -8.15 -12.94 -0.52
N LEU A 107 -7.40 -11.99 -1.08
CA LEU A 107 -7.67 -11.46 -2.42
C LEU A 107 -7.55 -12.57 -3.48
N ALA A 108 -6.49 -13.37 -3.45
CA ALA A 108 -6.29 -14.47 -4.39
C ALA A 108 -7.47 -15.46 -4.37
N ARG A 109 -7.91 -15.90 -3.20
CA ARG A 109 -9.08 -16.78 -3.06
C ARG A 109 -10.35 -16.19 -3.67
N ARG A 110 -10.61 -14.88 -3.48
CA ARG A 110 -11.77 -14.21 -4.08
C ARG A 110 -11.69 -14.16 -5.61
N LEU A 111 -10.50 -13.90 -6.15
CA LEU A 111 -10.28 -13.87 -7.61
C LEU A 111 -10.45 -15.27 -8.23
N THR A 112 -9.94 -16.32 -7.58
CA THR A 112 -10.15 -17.70 -8.02
C THR A 112 -11.63 -18.08 -7.97
N ALA A 113 -12.32 -17.84 -6.85
CA ALA A 113 -13.75 -18.15 -6.74
C ALA A 113 -14.60 -17.46 -7.82
N ALA A 114 -14.31 -16.19 -8.13
CA ALA A 114 -15.01 -15.47 -9.19
C ALA A 114 -14.75 -16.06 -10.60
N ALA A 115 -13.55 -16.56 -10.86
CA ALA A 115 -13.22 -17.24 -12.10
C ALA A 115 -13.98 -18.58 -12.22
N ASP A 116 -13.99 -19.38 -11.15
CA ASP A 116 -14.65 -20.70 -11.12
C ASP A 116 -16.20 -20.57 -11.26
N GLU A 117 -16.80 -19.53 -10.67
CA GLU A 117 -18.24 -19.25 -10.82
C GLU A 117 -18.62 -18.90 -12.27
N SER A 118 -17.70 -18.29 -13.01
CA SER A 118 -17.90 -17.91 -14.41
C SER A 118 -17.88 -19.13 -15.34
N GLU A 119 -17.13 -20.19 -14.97
CA GLU A 119 -17.11 -21.47 -15.69
C GLU A 119 -18.36 -22.32 -15.44
N THR A 120 -19.08 -22.08 -14.33
CA THR A 120 -20.30 -22.84 -13.99
C THR A 120 -21.55 -22.30 -14.69
N HIS A 121 -21.51 -21.07 -15.20
CA HIS A 121 -22.65 -20.38 -15.84
C HIS A 121 -22.48 -20.14 -17.37
N GLY A 122 -21.47 -20.76 -18.00
CA GLY A 122 -21.25 -20.74 -19.46
C GLY A 122 -21.48 -22.12 -20.07
#